data_AF-A0A2I0DBF9-F1
#
_entry.id   AF-A0A2I0DBF9-F1
#
_cell.length_a   1.000
_cell.length_b   1.000
_cell.length_c   1.000
_cell.angle_alpha   90.00
_cell.angle_beta   90.00
_cell.angle_gamma   90.00
#
_symmetry.space_group_name_H-M   'P 1'
#
loop_
_entity.id
_entity.type
_entity.pdbx_description
1 polymer ?
#
loop_
_entity_poly.entity_id
_entity_poly.type
_entity_poly.pdbx_seq_one_letter_code
_entity_poly.pdbx_strand_id
1 'polypeptide(L)'
;MRKTVFILNLIFSTLIFAQNPESSTLYEKEYYDLINYIPKNLEFDSINKPESQLLQSELNTISSIQIYSGFRKDFKLTESDNQWLDNKIEQIATALFIDGKRILVSAVGGYSGCPDKMIDTLRLNYIDIINLKLCHTCTDGFRDEKFIEIFNDKMYSLMKIEPPNRKTKLFYGEYKGRNKDQFEIKLILKEDRTFKFWVNKGHGSDFTEGLWKNIDDTLILKSRNLNKEDDISFALSSAKWIEFDDLKFRLRKGKLTELNGKNRKFKKTVE
;
A
#
# COMPACT_ATOMS: atom_id res chain seq x y z
N MET A 1 37.64 42.95 -5.29
CA MET A 1 36.52 42.97 -6.27
C MET A 1 36.60 41.84 -7.30
N ARG A 2 37.66 41.71 -8.10
CA ARG A 2 37.74 40.68 -9.18
C ARG A 2 37.54 39.24 -8.69
N LYS A 3 38.15 38.88 -7.55
CA LYS A 3 37.99 37.55 -6.91
C LYS A 3 36.58 37.31 -6.36
N THR A 4 35.94 38.33 -5.79
CA THR A 4 34.58 38.27 -5.24
C THR A 4 33.53 38.08 -6.34
N VAL A 5 33.69 38.77 -7.46
CA VAL A 5 32.83 38.62 -8.66
C VAL A 5 32.98 37.24 -9.29
N PHE A 6 34.20 36.67 -9.25
CA PHE A 6 34.45 35.32 -9.76
C PHE A 6 33.79 34.23 -8.90
N ILE A 7 33.87 34.36 -7.57
CA ILE A 7 33.20 33.44 -6.63
C ILE A 7 31.68 33.53 -6.77
N LEU A 8 31.12 34.74 -6.88
CA LEU A 8 29.69 34.93 -7.11
C LEU A 8 29.23 34.33 -8.44
N ASN A 9 29.98 34.53 -9.53
CA ASN A 9 29.67 33.88 -10.81
C ASN A 9 29.75 32.35 -10.75
N LEU A 10 30.72 31.81 -10.01
CA LEU A 10 30.85 30.36 -9.81
C LEU A 10 29.64 29.81 -9.05
N ILE A 11 29.21 30.49 -7.99
CA ILE A 11 28.03 30.10 -7.20
C ILE A 11 26.76 30.20 -8.05
N PHE A 12 26.55 31.31 -8.76
CA PHE A 12 25.39 31.49 -9.64
C PHE A 12 25.34 30.47 -10.78
N SER A 13 26.48 30.15 -11.41
CA SER A 13 26.53 29.14 -12.48
C SER A 13 26.26 27.73 -11.95
N THR A 14 26.73 27.38 -10.74
CA THR A 14 26.39 26.09 -10.11
C THR A 14 24.92 25.99 -9.68
N LEU A 15 24.31 27.09 -9.22
CA LEU A 15 22.91 27.13 -8.84
C LEU A 15 21.98 26.97 -10.06
N ILE A 16 22.34 27.58 -11.21
CA ILE A 16 21.58 27.44 -12.45
C ILE A 16 21.67 26.01 -13.01
N PHE A 17 22.85 25.37 -12.93
CA PHE A 17 23.02 23.99 -13.40
C PHE A 17 22.31 22.96 -12.51
N ALA A 18 22.29 23.16 -11.19
CA ALA A 18 21.60 22.30 -10.24
C ALA A 18 20.06 22.38 -10.33
N GLN A 19 19.54 23.45 -10.95
CA GLN A 19 18.11 23.68 -11.16
C GLN A 19 17.65 23.39 -12.59
N ASN A 20 18.49 22.82 -13.45
CA ASN A 20 18.12 22.54 -14.83
C ASN A 20 17.05 21.42 -14.88
N PRO A 21 15.77 21.71 -15.19
CA PRO A 21 14.71 20.70 -15.19
C PRO A 21 14.86 19.72 -16.38
N GLU A 22 15.67 20.06 -17.38
CA GLU A 22 16.05 19.13 -18.47
C GLU A 22 17.08 18.08 -18.03
N SER A 23 17.69 18.24 -16.85
CA SER A 23 18.64 17.28 -16.30
C SER A 23 17.98 16.19 -15.45
N SER A 24 16.68 16.31 -15.17
CA SER A 24 15.93 15.32 -14.41
C SER A 24 15.77 14.02 -15.19
N THR A 25 16.02 12.90 -14.52
CA THR A 25 15.74 11.59 -15.11
C THR A 25 14.24 11.41 -15.34
N LEU A 26 13.85 10.51 -16.26
CA LEU A 26 12.43 10.18 -16.51
C LEU A 26 11.68 9.84 -15.20
N TYR A 27 12.34 9.11 -14.29
CA TYR A 27 11.77 8.70 -13.01
C TYR A 27 11.57 9.86 -12.03
N GLU A 28 12.49 10.84 -12.01
CA GLU A 28 12.34 12.04 -11.19
C GLU A 28 11.17 12.89 -11.68
N LYS A 29 10.99 13.00 -13.00
CA LYS A 29 9.85 13.72 -13.57
C LYS A 29 8.53 13.07 -13.18
N GLU A 30 8.40 11.75 -13.35
CA GLU A 30 7.20 11.02 -12.92
C GLU A 30 6.90 11.21 -11.43
N TYR A 31 7.95 11.23 -10.59
CA TYR A 31 7.83 11.51 -9.17
C TYR A 31 7.31 12.91 -8.87
N TYR A 32 7.92 13.94 -9.45
CA TYR A 32 7.52 15.32 -9.20
C TYR A 32 6.14 15.65 -9.77
N ASP A 33 5.79 15.08 -10.93
CA ASP A 33 4.47 15.21 -11.52
C ASP A 33 3.40 14.61 -10.60
N LEU A 34 3.70 13.48 -9.94
CA LEU A 34 2.75 12.82 -9.03
C LEU A 34 2.63 13.54 -7.68
N ILE A 35 3.74 13.90 -7.05
CA ILE A 35 3.73 14.48 -5.69
C ILE A 35 3.18 15.92 -5.67
N ASN A 36 3.30 16.64 -6.79
CA ASN A 36 2.77 17.98 -6.99
C ASN A 36 1.44 18.01 -7.77
N TYR A 37 0.87 16.85 -8.09
CA TYR A 37 -0.43 16.78 -8.75
C TYR A 37 -1.52 17.37 -7.85
N ILE A 38 -2.31 18.28 -8.41
CA ILE A 38 -3.51 18.85 -7.77
C ILE A 38 -4.72 18.04 -8.26
N PRO A 39 -5.43 17.31 -7.38
CA PRO A 39 -6.59 16.53 -7.77
C PRO A 39 -7.72 17.39 -8.33
N LYS A 40 -8.34 16.94 -9.42
CA LYS A 40 -9.38 17.70 -10.14
C LYS A 40 -10.66 17.85 -9.32
N ASN A 41 -10.96 16.83 -8.52
CA ASN A 41 -12.16 16.76 -7.69
C ASN A 41 -11.87 17.09 -6.22
N LEU A 42 -10.82 17.87 -5.95
CA LEU A 42 -10.55 18.36 -4.60
C LEU A 42 -11.56 19.45 -4.26
N GLU A 43 -12.60 19.10 -3.52
CA GLU A 43 -13.56 20.08 -3.01
C GLU A 43 -12.88 21.01 -1.99
N PHE A 44 -13.13 22.32 -2.14
CA PHE A 44 -12.72 23.34 -1.20
C PHE A 44 -13.76 23.48 -0.10
N ASP A 45 -13.95 22.46 0.73
CA ASP A 45 -14.87 22.58 1.87
C ASP A 45 -14.14 22.35 3.19
N SER A 46 -13.94 23.45 3.92
CA SER A 46 -13.95 23.42 5.37
C SER A 46 -14.71 24.63 5.93
N ILE A 47 -15.81 24.34 6.64
CA ILE A 47 -16.56 25.30 7.48
C ILE A 47 -15.65 25.93 8.54
N ASN A 48 -14.56 25.24 8.90
CA ASN A 48 -13.54 25.70 9.84
C ASN A 48 -12.23 25.95 9.10
N LYS A 49 -11.77 27.21 9.10
CA LYS A 49 -10.42 27.57 8.62
C LYS A 49 -9.40 27.31 9.74
N PRO A 50 -8.17 26.90 9.41
CA PRO A 50 -7.14 26.70 10.41
C PRO A 50 -6.75 28.04 11.07
N GLU A 51 -6.43 27.98 12.36
CA GLU A 51 -6.00 29.13 13.15
C GLU A 51 -4.57 29.55 12.76
N SER A 52 -3.69 28.58 12.51
CA SER A 52 -2.34 28.83 12.04
C SER A 52 -2.31 29.44 10.64
N GLN A 53 -1.68 30.61 10.51
CA GLN A 53 -1.44 31.27 9.23
C GLN A 53 -0.65 30.40 8.24
N LEU A 54 0.20 29.49 8.76
CA LEU A 54 0.97 28.56 7.93
C LEU A 54 0.08 27.63 7.12
N LEU A 55 -1.05 27.22 7.69
CA LEU A 55 -2.01 26.31 7.07
C LEU A 55 -3.06 27.03 6.20
N GLN A 56 -3.05 28.37 6.19
CA GLN A 56 -3.91 29.17 5.30
C GLN A 56 -3.36 29.28 3.86
N SER A 57 -2.25 28.59 3.57
CA SER A 57 -1.68 28.43 2.23
C SER A 57 -2.41 27.33 1.44
N GLU A 58 -2.18 27.25 0.12
CA GLU A 58 -2.78 26.22 -0.73
C GLU A 58 -2.13 24.85 -0.50
N LEU A 59 -2.72 24.07 0.42
CA LEU A 59 -2.30 22.72 0.74
C LEU A 59 -3.04 21.70 -0.11
N ASN A 60 -2.80 21.70 -1.42
CA ASN A 60 -3.59 20.92 -2.39
C ASN A 60 -2.81 19.79 -3.08
N THR A 61 -1.60 19.51 -2.63
CA THR A 61 -0.72 18.47 -3.19
C THR A 61 -0.19 17.56 -2.08
N ILE A 62 0.23 16.34 -2.43
CA ILE A 62 0.91 15.43 -1.49
C ILE A 62 2.13 16.13 -0.87
N SER A 63 2.96 16.78 -1.70
CA SER A 63 4.19 17.45 -1.23
C SER A 63 3.89 18.51 -0.17
N SER A 64 2.94 19.40 -0.45
CA SER A 64 2.59 20.48 0.48
C SER A 64 2.13 19.94 1.84
N ILE A 65 1.18 19.00 1.85
CA ILE A 65 0.58 18.49 3.09
C ILE A 65 1.56 17.62 3.88
N GLN A 66 2.36 16.82 3.19
CA GLN A 66 3.39 15.97 3.81
C GLN A 66 4.36 16.83 4.65
N ILE A 67 4.82 17.97 4.11
CA ILE A 67 5.66 18.91 4.84
C ILE A 67 4.97 19.39 6.12
N TYR A 68 3.77 19.97 6.02
CA TYR A 68 3.09 20.47 7.22
C TYR A 68 2.76 19.38 8.23
N SER A 69 2.48 18.16 7.77
CA SER A 69 2.22 17.03 8.65
C SER A 69 3.49 16.57 9.39
N GLY A 70 4.65 16.61 8.73
CA GLY A 70 5.93 16.24 9.35
C GLY A 70 6.47 17.24 10.35
N PHE A 71 6.09 18.51 10.22
CA PHE A 71 6.59 19.61 11.07
C PHE A 71 5.56 20.12 12.10
N ARG A 72 4.50 19.35 12.40
CA ARG A 72 3.44 19.73 13.36
C ARG A 72 3.99 20.24 14.72
N LYS A 73 4.97 19.54 15.28
CA LYS A 73 5.60 19.88 16.57
C LYS A 73 6.43 21.16 16.47
N ASP A 74 7.18 21.30 15.38
CA ASP A 74 8.05 22.46 15.14
C ASP A 74 7.21 23.72 14.91
N PHE A 75 6.05 23.58 14.26
CA PHE A 75 5.07 24.65 14.05
C PHE A 75 4.14 24.91 15.24
N LYS A 76 4.19 24.07 16.29
CA LYS A 76 3.34 24.18 17.49
C LYS A 76 1.85 24.29 17.14
N LEU A 77 1.39 23.48 16.19
CA LEU A 77 -0.02 23.48 15.77
C LEU A 77 -0.95 23.13 16.93
N THR A 78 -2.10 23.79 16.99
CA THR A 78 -3.16 23.51 17.97
C THR A 78 -3.80 22.14 17.69
N GLU A 79 -4.60 21.63 18.63
CA GLU A 79 -5.36 20.39 18.41
C GLU A 79 -6.35 20.55 17.24
N SER A 80 -7.01 21.71 17.13
CA SER A 80 -7.92 22.04 16.02
C SER A 80 -7.19 22.02 14.67
N ASP A 81 -6.01 22.64 14.58
CA ASP A 81 -5.18 22.64 13.37
C ASP A 81 -4.65 21.25 13.03
N ASN A 82 -4.30 20.44 14.04
CA ASN A 82 -3.88 19.07 13.81
C ASN A 82 -5.00 18.21 13.20
N GLN A 83 -6.22 18.33 13.72
CA GLN A 83 -7.40 17.64 13.19
C GLN A 83 -7.77 18.14 11.80
N TRP A 84 -7.68 19.45 11.55
CA TRP A 84 -7.89 20.03 10.23
C TRP A 84 -6.91 19.44 9.21
N LEU A 85 -5.62 19.30 9.58
CA LEU A 85 -4.60 18.74 8.71
C LEU A 85 -4.82 17.24 8.47
N ASP A 86 -5.25 16.49 9.48
CA ASP A 86 -5.61 15.06 9.36
C ASP A 86 -6.76 14.89 8.36
N ASN A 87 -7.82 15.71 8.47
CA ASN A 87 -8.93 15.72 7.50
C ASN A 87 -8.47 16.10 6.09
N LYS A 88 -7.55 17.07 5.96
CA LYS A 88 -7.02 17.49 4.66
C LYS A 88 -6.23 16.36 3.98
N ILE A 89 -5.47 15.56 4.73
CA ILE A 89 -4.79 14.36 4.22
C ILE A 89 -5.82 13.37 3.65
N GLU A 90 -6.90 13.09 4.38
CA GLU A 90 -7.96 12.19 3.91
C GLU A 90 -8.68 12.70 2.64
N GLN A 91 -8.95 14.01 2.58
CA GLN A 91 -9.57 14.63 1.41
C GLN A 91 -8.72 14.44 0.16
N ILE A 92 -7.41 14.63 0.27
CA ILE A 92 -6.48 14.47 -0.84
C ILE A 92 -6.36 13.02 -1.28
N ALA A 93 -6.26 12.07 -0.33
CA ALA A 93 -6.30 10.65 -0.66
C ALA A 93 -7.59 10.27 -1.41
N THR A 94 -8.72 10.81 -0.98
CA THR A 94 -10.03 10.60 -1.62
C THR A 94 -10.09 11.19 -3.03
N ALA A 95 -9.67 12.44 -3.20
CA ALA A 95 -9.70 13.10 -4.50
C ALA A 95 -8.74 12.44 -5.51
N LEU A 96 -7.55 12.02 -5.07
CA LEU A 96 -6.61 11.23 -5.88
C LEU A 96 -7.23 9.90 -6.33
N PHE A 97 -7.90 9.19 -5.43
CA PHE A 97 -8.58 7.94 -5.75
C PHE A 97 -9.69 8.13 -6.77
N ILE A 98 -10.52 9.18 -6.63
CA ILE A 98 -11.58 9.54 -7.59
C ILE A 98 -10.99 9.86 -8.96
N ASP A 99 -9.85 10.54 -9.00
CA ASP A 99 -9.06 10.80 -10.22
C ASP A 99 -8.42 9.52 -10.82
N GLY A 100 -8.66 8.35 -10.23
CA GLY A 100 -8.15 7.06 -10.67
C GLY A 100 -6.72 6.77 -10.21
N LYS A 101 -6.10 7.65 -9.40
CA LYS A 101 -4.74 7.49 -8.88
C LYS A 101 -4.78 6.69 -7.57
N ARG A 102 -4.41 5.42 -7.67
CA ARG A 102 -4.30 4.52 -6.52
C ARG A 102 -2.88 4.55 -6.03
N ILE A 103 -2.64 5.24 -4.92
CA ILE A 103 -1.31 5.54 -4.40
C ILE A 103 -1.22 5.05 -2.96
N LEU A 104 -0.18 4.28 -2.66
CA LEU A 104 0.27 4.07 -1.30
C LEU A 104 1.61 4.77 -1.13
N VAL A 105 1.86 5.28 0.07
CA VAL A 105 3.07 6.01 0.41
C VAL A 105 3.95 5.15 1.31
N SER A 106 5.24 5.11 1.06
CA SER A 106 6.23 4.44 1.91
C SER A 106 7.38 5.37 2.24
N ALA A 107 7.96 5.24 3.43
CA ALA A 107 9.18 5.92 3.80
C ALA A 107 10.39 5.07 3.38
N VAL A 108 11.35 5.67 2.69
CA VAL A 108 12.63 5.05 2.29
C VAL A 108 13.80 5.99 2.58
N GLY A 109 15.02 5.48 2.56
CA GLY A 109 16.22 6.29 2.78
C GLY A 109 16.99 5.86 4.01
N GLY A 110 17.59 6.83 4.69
CA GLY A 110 18.49 6.60 5.83
C GLY A 110 19.96 6.60 5.44
N TYR A 111 20.79 5.81 6.14
CA TYR A 111 22.25 5.83 5.98
C TYR A 111 22.72 5.53 4.55
N SER A 112 22.00 4.64 3.85
CA SER A 112 22.32 4.23 2.48
C SER A 112 21.83 5.20 1.40
N GLY A 113 21.17 6.30 1.79
CA GLY A 113 20.61 7.27 0.85
C GLY A 113 19.27 6.84 0.23
N CYS A 114 18.72 7.70 -0.64
CA CYS A 114 17.48 7.46 -1.37
C CYS A 114 17.70 6.46 -2.52
N PRO A 115 16.72 5.59 -2.83
CA PRO A 115 16.76 4.81 -4.05
C PRO A 115 16.59 5.70 -5.29
N ASP A 116 17.22 5.35 -6.40
CA ASP A 116 17.08 6.08 -7.67
C ASP A 116 15.62 6.13 -8.15
N LYS A 117 14.88 5.06 -7.90
CA LYS A 117 13.47 4.93 -8.29
C LYS A 117 12.55 5.19 -7.11
N MET A 118 11.93 6.37 -7.13
CA MET A 118 11.03 6.88 -6.08
C MET A 118 9.55 6.53 -6.27
N ILE A 119 9.20 5.92 -7.41
CA ILE A 119 7.87 5.38 -7.69
C ILE A 119 8.02 3.94 -8.14
N ASP A 120 7.29 3.01 -7.53
CA ASP A 120 7.12 1.65 -8.04
C ASP A 120 5.64 1.30 -8.25
N THR A 121 5.37 0.17 -8.87
CA THR A 121 4.01 -0.39 -8.96
C THR A 121 3.95 -1.67 -8.15
N LEU A 122 3.00 -1.74 -7.22
CA LEU A 122 2.63 -2.93 -6.49
C LEU A 122 1.24 -3.38 -6.93
N ARG A 123 0.98 -4.69 -6.85
CA ARG A 123 -0.33 -5.25 -7.16
C ARG A 123 -0.93 -5.87 -5.92
N LEU A 124 -2.11 -5.40 -5.50
CA LEU A 124 -2.86 -5.96 -4.37
C LEU A 124 -4.31 -6.14 -4.79
N ASN A 125 -4.89 -7.31 -4.52
CA ASN A 125 -6.28 -7.60 -4.90
C ASN A 125 -6.54 -7.30 -6.39
N TYR A 126 -5.61 -7.72 -7.26
CA TYR A 126 -5.62 -7.46 -8.71
C TYR A 126 -5.59 -5.99 -9.13
N ILE A 127 -5.49 -5.05 -8.19
CA ILE A 127 -5.41 -3.62 -8.43
C ILE A 127 -3.94 -3.21 -8.52
N ASP A 128 -3.59 -2.51 -9.58
CA ASP A 128 -2.28 -1.86 -9.71
C ASP A 128 -2.27 -0.56 -8.89
N ILE A 129 -1.27 -0.44 -8.03
CA ILE A 129 -1.14 0.63 -7.06
C ILE A 129 0.26 1.21 -7.20
N ILE A 130 0.34 2.52 -7.28
CA ILE A 130 1.60 3.25 -7.26
C ILE A 130 2.11 3.27 -5.81
N ASN A 131 3.32 2.78 -5.58
CA ASN A 131 4.06 2.99 -4.34
C ASN A 131 4.93 4.25 -4.48
N LEU A 132 4.45 5.36 -3.95
CA LEU A 132 5.18 6.61 -3.85
C LEU A 132 6.12 6.55 -2.64
N LYS A 133 7.42 6.69 -2.87
CA LYS A 133 8.41 6.65 -1.80
C LYS A 133 8.76 8.07 -1.36
N LEU A 134 8.61 8.37 -0.08
CA LEU A 134 9.13 9.58 0.54
C LEU A 134 10.54 9.29 1.04
N CYS A 135 11.53 10.01 0.51
CA CYS A 135 12.89 9.84 0.97
C CYS A 135 13.15 10.70 2.21
N HIS A 136 13.74 10.08 3.22
CA HIS A 136 14.24 10.74 4.41
C HIS A 136 15.74 10.50 4.60
N THR A 137 16.35 11.38 5.38
CA THR A 137 17.72 11.24 5.85
C THR A 137 17.77 10.38 7.12
N CYS A 138 18.95 10.20 7.72
CA CYS A 138 19.14 9.31 8.87
C CYS A 138 18.27 9.63 10.10
N THR A 139 17.80 10.87 10.27
CA THR A 139 17.21 11.33 11.53
C THR A 139 15.75 11.73 11.43
N ASP A 140 15.15 11.79 10.24
CA ASP A 140 13.84 12.42 10.03
C ASP A 140 12.77 11.49 9.46
N GLY A 141 13.02 10.18 9.34
CA GLY A 141 12.03 9.21 8.86
C GLY A 141 10.73 9.18 9.68
N PHE A 142 10.80 9.53 10.98
CA PHE A 142 9.62 9.60 11.85
C PHE A 142 8.64 10.72 11.48
N ARG A 143 9.07 11.73 10.70
CA ARG A 143 8.23 12.87 10.33
C ARG A 143 7.10 12.46 9.39
N ASP A 144 7.33 11.47 8.55
CA ASP A 144 6.33 11.04 7.56
C ASP A 144 5.31 10.04 8.14
N GLU A 145 5.58 9.43 9.30
CA GLU A 145 4.77 8.32 9.85
C GLU A 145 3.28 8.65 9.94
N LYS A 146 2.93 9.80 10.55
CA LYS A 146 1.53 10.21 10.71
C LYS A 146 0.86 10.51 9.37
N PHE A 147 1.58 11.13 8.44
CA PHE A 147 1.06 11.39 7.09
C PHE A 147 0.79 10.07 6.36
N ILE A 148 1.77 9.17 6.35
CA ILE A 148 1.71 7.87 5.71
C ILE A 148 0.56 7.03 6.27
N GLU A 149 0.40 7.00 7.59
CA GLU A 149 -0.67 6.27 8.28
C GLU A 149 -2.05 6.74 7.80
N ILE A 150 -2.37 8.03 7.98
CA ILE A 150 -3.69 8.58 7.62
C ILE A 150 -3.97 8.43 6.12
N PHE A 151 -2.98 8.77 5.28
CA PHE A 151 -3.13 8.70 3.83
C PHE A 151 -3.37 7.25 3.36
N ASN A 152 -2.55 6.31 3.82
CA ASN A 152 -2.65 4.92 3.40
C ASN A 152 -3.91 4.26 3.95
N ASP A 153 -4.29 4.51 5.20
CA ASP A 153 -5.52 3.97 5.78
C ASP A 153 -6.75 4.40 4.98
N LYS A 154 -6.81 5.68 4.60
CA LYS A 154 -7.86 6.18 3.72
C LYS A 154 -7.83 5.49 2.36
N MET A 155 -6.67 5.37 1.73
CA MET A 155 -6.55 4.72 0.41
C MET A 155 -6.93 3.24 0.47
N TYR A 156 -6.47 2.49 1.47
CA TYR A 156 -6.85 1.09 1.68
C TYR A 156 -8.36 0.93 1.85
N SER A 157 -9.00 1.79 2.63
CA SER A 157 -10.45 1.82 2.81
C SER A 157 -11.19 2.05 1.48
N LEU A 158 -10.76 3.03 0.69
CA LEU A 158 -11.33 3.34 -0.63
C LEU A 158 -11.16 2.17 -1.62
N MET A 159 -10.01 1.49 -1.60
CA MET A 159 -9.75 0.29 -2.40
C MET A 159 -10.44 -0.97 -1.86
N LYS A 160 -11.03 -0.91 -0.65
CA LYS A 160 -11.62 -2.06 0.08
C LYS A 160 -10.61 -3.20 0.27
N ILE A 161 -9.36 -2.84 0.58
CA ILE A 161 -8.27 -3.77 0.87
C ILE A 161 -7.92 -3.66 2.36
N GLU A 162 -7.77 -4.80 3.03
CA GLU A 162 -7.29 -4.82 4.41
C GLU A 162 -5.79 -4.48 4.46
N PRO A 163 -5.36 -3.47 5.25
CA PRO A 163 -3.96 -3.11 5.37
C PRO A 163 -3.08 -4.28 5.82
N PRO A 164 -1.82 -4.38 5.35
CA PRO A 164 -0.86 -5.32 5.92
C PRO A 164 -0.49 -4.91 7.35
N ASN A 165 -0.34 -5.90 8.23
CA ASN A 165 0.18 -5.73 9.57
C ASN A 165 1.53 -6.45 9.72
N ARG A 166 2.16 -6.31 10.89
CA ARG A 166 3.48 -6.88 11.19
C ARG A 166 3.58 -8.40 10.96
N LYS A 167 2.45 -9.12 11.02
CA LYS A 167 2.39 -10.58 10.83
C LYS A 167 2.02 -10.99 9.40
N THR A 168 1.59 -10.07 8.54
CA THR A 168 1.12 -10.39 7.18
C THR A 168 2.16 -11.18 6.38
N LYS A 169 3.45 -10.79 6.43
CA LYS A 169 4.54 -11.48 5.74
C LYS A 169 4.73 -12.94 6.19
N LEU A 170 4.33 -13.29 7.42
CA LEU A 170 4.45 -14.64 7.95
C LEU A 170 3.48 -15.63 7.27
N PHE A 171 2.43 -15.13 6.62
CA PHE A 171 1.44 -15.93 5.91
C PHE A 171 1.84 -16.25 4.47
N TYR A 172 2.82 -15.56 3.89
CA TYR A 172 3.20 -15.80 2.49
C TYR A 172 3.79 -17.19 2.32
N GLY A 173 3.53 -17.81 1.16
CA GLY A 173 4.17 -19.05 0.76
C GLY A 173 3.20 -20.22 0.57
N GLU A 174 3.76 -21.42 0.51
CA GLU A 174 3.02 -22.65 0.25
C GLU A 174 2.78 -23.46 1.51
N TYR A 175 1.59 -24.03 1.61
CA TYR A 175 1.10 -24.81 2.73
C TYR A 175 0.56 -26.15 2.24
N LYS A 176 0.98 -27.24 2.87
CA LYS A 176 0.48 -28.59 2.58
C LYS A 176 -0.08 -29.27 3.82
N GLY A 177 -1.05 -30.15 3.62
CA GLY A 177 -1.69 -30.89 4.70
C GLY A 177 -2.55 -32.03 4.19
N ARG A 178 -3.38 -32.56 5.09
CA ARG A 178 -4.45 -33.50 4.75
C ARG A 178 -5.77 -33.04 5.33
N ASN A 179 -6.85 -33.29 4.61
CA ASN A 179 -8.20 -33.06 5.13
C ASN A 179 -8.67 -34.26 6.00
N LYS A 180 -9.92 -34.22 6.49
CA LYS A 180 -10.50 -35.30 7.31
C LYS A 180 -10.52 -36.66 6.58
N ASP A 181 -10.73 -36.63 5.27
CA ASP A 181 -10.80 -37.81 4.40
C ASP A 181 -9.41 -38.29 3.94
N GLN A 182 -8.34 -37.78 4.55
CA GLN A 182 -6.93 -38.08 4.22
C GLN A 182 -6.47 -37.64 2.82
N PHE A 183 -7.29 -36.89 2.08
CA PHE A 183 -6.89 -36.27 0.82
C PHE A 183 -5.85 -35.18 1.05
N GLU A 184 -4.85 -35.13 0.16
CA GLU A 184 -3.83 -34.08 0.18
C GLU A 184 -4.48 -32.73 -0.13
N ILE A 185 -4.17 -31.72 0.67
CA ILE A 185 -4.62 -30.35 0.47
C ILE A 185 -3.43 -29.42 0.34
N LYS A 186 -3.52 -28.47 -0.61
CA LYS A 186 -2.52 -27.43 -0.85
C LYS A 186 -3.18 -26.06 -0.75
N LEU A 187 -2.52 -25.11 -0.09
CA LEU A 187 -2.90 -23.70 -0.04
C LEU A 187 -1.66 -22.87 -0.41
N ILE A 188 -1.82 -21.93 -1.34
CA ILE A 188 -0.78 -20.98 -1.72
C ILE A 188 -1.31 -19.58 -1.40
N LEU A 189 -0.54 -18.82 -0.63
CA LEU A 189 -0.83 -17.44 -0.24
C LEU A 189 0.23 -16.53 -0.86
N LYS A 190 -0.19 -15.63 -1.74
CA LYS A 190 0.69 -14.69 -2.42
C LYS A 190 0.70 -13.32 -1.75
N GLU A 191 1.78 -12.57 -1.99
CA GLU A 191 1.94 -11.21 -1.47
C GLU A 191 0.86 -10.24 -1.96
N ASP A 192 0.34 -10.47 -3.18
CA ASP A 192 -0.73 -9.68 -3.82
C ASP A 192 -2.13 -9.89 -3.22
N ARG A 193 -2.23 -10.54 -2.04
CA ARG A 193 -3.48 -10.92 -1.34
C ARG A 193 -4.36 -11.91 -2.07
N THR A 194 -3.84 -12.59 -3.10
CA THR A 194 -4.55 -13.70 -3.74
C THR A 194 -4.15 -15.04 -3.13
N PHE A 195 -5.08 -15.99 -3.17
CA PHE A 195 -4.80 -17.36 -2.78
C PHE A 195 -5.32 -18.36 -3.81
N LYS A 196 -4.72 -19.55 -3.78
CA LYS A 196 -5.26 -20.74 -4.45
C LYS A 196 -5.23 -21.93 -3.50
N PHE A 197 -6.29 -22.73 -3.54
CA PHE A 197 -6.48 -23.88 -2.67
C PHE A 197 -6.91 -25.09 -3.50
N TRP A 198 -6.37 -26.27 -3.18
CA TRP A 198 -6.68 -27.53 -3.85
C TRP A 198 -6.90 -28.66 -2.86
N VAL A 199 -7.77 -29.61 -3.23
CA VAL A 199 -7.94 -30.93 -2.63
C VAL A 199 -7.69 -31.97 -3.70
N ASN A 200 -6.62 -32.76 -3.55
CA ASN A 200 -6.30 -33.84 -4.47
C ASN A 200 -6.97 -35.14 -4.02
N LYS A 201 -7.91 -35.66 -4.82
CA LYS A 201 -8.70 -36.87 -4.55
C LYS A 201 -8.24 -38.09 -5.35
N GLY A 202 -7.05 -38.05 -5.94
CA GLY A 202 -6.48 -39.15 -6.75
C GLY A 202 -7.02 -39.17 -8.18
N HIS A 203 -8.34 -39.33 -8.36
CA HIS A 203 -8.99 -39.36 -9.69
C HIS A 203 -9.56 -38.01 -10.13
N GLY A 204 -9.39 -36.96 -9.31
CA GLY A 204 -9.84 -35.60 -9.58
C GLY A 204 -9.35 -34.63 -8.52
N SER A 205 -9.55 -33.34 -8.75
CA SER A 205 -9.12 -32.30 -7.80
C SER A 205 -10.21 -31.26 -7.59
N ASP A 206 -10.62 -31.01 -6.35
CA ASP A 206 -11.43 -29.82 -6.08
C ASP A 206 -10.52 -28.63 -5.86
N PHE A 207 -10.95 -27.42 -6.19
CA PHE A 207 -10.15 -26.22 -5.96
C PHE A 207 -10.97 -24.95 -5.79
N THR A 208 -10.29 -23.90 -5.34
CA THR A 208 -10.82 -22.55 -5.28
C THR A 208 -9.71 -21.52 -5.28
N GLU A 209 -10.03 -20.30 -5.67
CA GLU A 209 -9.16 -19.15 -5.60
C GLU A 209 -9.95 -17.91 -5.18
N GLY A 210 -9.24 -16.92 -4.67
CA GLY A 210 -9.87 -15.71 -4.18
C GLY A 210 -8.88 -14.83 -3.45
N LEU A 211 -9.39 -14.11 -2.47
CA LEU A 211 -8.64 -13.14 -1.70
C LEU A 211 -8.44 -13.59 -0.26
N TRP A 212 -7.34 -13.16 0.32
CA TRP A 212 -7.06 -13.41 1.71
C TRP A 212 -6.68 -12.13 2.45
N LYS A 213 -7.02 -12.10 3.73
CA LYS A 213 -6.58 -11.07 4.67
C LYS A 213 -6.19 -11.69 6.00
N ASN A 214 -5.58 -10.90 6.87
CA ASN A 214 -5.24 -11.36 8.21
C ASN A 214 -5.51 -10.31 9.27
N ILE A 215 -6.04 -10.76 10.40
CA ILE A 215 -6.15 -9.98 11.64
C ILE A 215 -5.26 -10.69 12.64
N ASP A 216 -4.16 -10.05 13.03
CA ASP A 216 -3.10 -10.64 13.84
C ASP A 216 -2.60 -12.00 13.28
N ASP A 217 -2.78 -13.07 14.05
CA ASP A 217 -2.39 -14.44 13.73
C ASP A 217 -3.52 -15.23 13.03
N THR A 218 -4.63 -14.57 12.70
CA THR A 218 -5.78 -15.20 12.06
C THR A 218 -5.84 -14.84 10.57
N LEU A 219 -5.68 -15.84 9.72
CA LEU A 219 -5.92 -15.80 8.27
C LEU A 219 -7.41 -15.95 7.99
N ILE A 220 -7.93 -15.18 7.03
CA ILE A 220 -9.30 -15.25 6.54
C ILE A 220 -9.24 -15.38 5.02
N LEU A 221 -9.85 -16.43 4.47
CA LEU A 221 -9.94 -16.70 3.03
C LEU A 221 -11.37 -16.49 2.54
N LYS A 222 -11.52 -15.74 1.45
CA LYS A 222 -12.80 -15.52 0.79
C LYS A 222 -12.68 -15.88 -0.68
N SER A 223 -13.43 -16.88 -1.10
CA SER A 223 -13.42 -17.34 -2.50
C SER A 223 -14.01 -16.28 -3.41
N ARG A 224 -13.55 -16.28 -4.66
CA ARG A 224 -14.24 -15.55 -5.73
C ARG A 224 -15.62 -16.18 -5.95
N ASN A 225 -16.63 -15.34 -6.20
CA ASN A 225 -17.93 -15.79 -6.69
C ASN A 225 -17.80 -16.11 -8.18
N LEU A 226 -18.23 -17.31 -8.57
CA LEU A 226 -18.33 -17.68 -9.98
C LEU A 226 -19.64 -17.14 -10.55
N ASN A 227 -19.56 -16.34 -11.61
CA ASN A 227 -20.73 -15.86 -12.35
C ASN A 227 -21.01 -16.78 -13.55
N LYS A 228 -22.24 -16.76 -14.07
CA LYS A 228 -22.65 -17.56 -15.24
C LYS A 228 -21.86 -17.26 -16.53
N GLU A 229 -21.23 -16.10 -16.58
CA GLU A 229 -20.41 -15.63 -17.71
C GLU A 229 -18.93 -16.00 -17.55
N ASP A 230 -18.52 -16.51 -16.38
CA ASP A 230 -17.15 -17.01 -16.22
C ASP A 230 -17.02 -18.27 -17.08
N ASP A 231 -16.20 -18.20 -18.13
CA ASP A 231 -15.92 -19.33 -19.02
C ASP A 231 -15.03 -20.32 -18.28
N ILE A 232 -15.64 -21.33 -17.67
CA ILE A 232 -14.92 -22.30 -16.85
C ILE A 232 -14.84 -23.66 -17.53
N SER A 233 -13.72 -23.86 -18.22
CA SER A 233 -13.30 -25.14 -18.80
C SER A 233 -12.87 -26.17 -17.74
N PHE A 234 -13.60 -26.28 -16.61
CA PHE A 234 -13.44 -27.37 -15.64
C PHE A 234 -13.80 -28.75 -16.22
N ALA A 235 -14.52 -28.76 -17.35
CA ALA A 235 -15.14 -29.93 -17.96
C ALA A 235 -14.15 -31.03 -18.43
N LEU A 236 -12.84 -30.74 -18.49
CA LEU A 236 -11.83 -31.71 -18.92
C LEU A 236 -11.03 -32.36 -17.77
N SER A 237 -11.21 -31.95 -16.50
CA SER A 237 -10.31 -32.39 -15.40
C SER A 237 -11.01 -32.98 -14.17
N SER A 238 -12.31 -33.30 -14.22
CA SER A 238 -13.11 -33.79 -13.07
C SER A 238 -13.08 -32.88 -11.83
N ALA A 239 -12.63 -31.64 -12.01
CA ALA A 239 -12.41 -30.70 -10.94
C ALA A 239 -13.69 -29.96 -10.55
N LYS A 240 -13.94 -29.82 -9.24
CA LYS A 240 -15.08 -29.07 -8.72
C LYS A 240 -14.61 -27.79 -8.02
N TRP A 241 -15.33 -26.70 -8.25
CA TRP A 241 -15.14 -25.47 -7.51
C TRP A 241 -15.64 -25.62 -6.06
N ILE A 242 -14.88 -25.11 -5.10
CA ILE A 242 -15.28 -25.03 -3.69
C ILE A 242 -15.47 -23.56 -3.31
N GLU A 243 -16.54 -23.26 -2.60
CA GLU A 243 -16.76 -21.91 -2.08
C GLU A 243 -16.37 -21.81 -0.61
N PHE A 244 -15.56 -20.79 -0.29
CA PHE A 244 -15.25 -20.36 1.07
C PHE A 244 -15.87 -18.99 1.31
N ASP A 245 -16.79 -18.93 2.27
CA ASP A 245 -17.25 -17.68 2.86
C ASP A 245 -16.56 -17.49 4.22
N ASP A 246 -15.52 -16.66 4.23
CA ASP A 246 -14.67 -16.36 5.38
C ASP A 246 -14.13 -17.60 6.12
N LEU A 247 -13.42 -18.47 5.39
CA LEU A 247 -12.71 -19.60 6.00
C LEU A 247 -11.50 -19.11 6.81
N LYS A 248 -11.45 -19.44 8.10
CA LYS A 248 -10.49 -18.89 9.06
C LYS A 248 -9.45 -19.92 9.50
N PHE A 249 -8.20 -19.50 9.60
CA PHE A 249 -7.10 -20.28 10.16
C PHE A 249 -6.30 -19.48 11.18
N ARG A 250 -5.80 -20.15 12.22
CA ARG A 250 -4.81 -19.58 13.14
C ARG A 250 -3.40 -20.04 12.78
N LEU A 251 -2.48 -19.09 12.66
CA LEU A 251 -1.05 -19.34 12.43
C LEU A 251 -0.29 -19.51 13.74
N ARG A 252 0.36 -20.66 13.92
CA ARG A 252 1.28 -20.91 15.03
C ARG A 252 2.49 -21.69 14.54
N LYS A 253 3.70 -21.12 14.71
CA LYS A 253 4.98 -21.77 14.36
C LYS A 253 4.98 -22.37 12.94
N GLY A 254 4.54 -21.60 11.94
CA GLY A 254 4.46 -22.04 10.54
C GLY A 254 3.36 -23.07 10.23
N LYS A 255 2.41 -23.29 11.15
CA LYS A 255 1.25 -24.17 10.94
C LYS A 255 -0.05 -23.38 10.95
N LEU A 256 -0.93 -23.65 9.99
CA LEU A 256 -2.28 -23.11 9.94
C LEU A 256 -3.26 -24.17 10.46
N THR A 257 -4.09 -23.80 11.44
CA THR A 257 -5.15 -24.66 11.96
C THR A 257 -6.50 -23.98 11.74
N GLU A 258 -7.41 -24.67 11.05
CA GLU A 258 -8.75 -24.16 10.74
C GLU A 258 -9.54 -23.88 12.04
N LEU A 259 -10.26 -22.75 12.07
CA LEU A 259 -11.04 -22.31 13.23
C LEU A 259 -12.53 -22.56 13.09
N ASN A 260 -13.09 -22.50 11.88
CA ASN A 260 -14.54 -22.50 11.63
C ASN A 260 -14.99 -23.53 10.60
N GLY A 261 -14.43 -24.74 10.62
CA GLY A 261 -14.88 -25.78 9.67
C GLY A 261 -14.33 -27.19 9.91
N LYS A 262 -13.75 -27.78 8.87
CA LYS A 262 -13.38 -29.20 8.79
C LYS A 262 -12.08 -29.55 9.53
N ASN A 263 -11.62 -28.77 10.49
CA ASN A 263 -10.38 -29.01 11.26
C ASN A 263 -9.15 -29.30 10.39
N ARG A 264 -9.05 -28.69 9.20
CA ARG A 264 -7.88 -28.80 8.31
C ARG A 264 -6.66 -28.24 9.02
N LYS A 265 -5.53 -28.90 8.80
CA LYS A 265 -4.23 -28.47 9.31
C LYS A 265 -3.24 -28.42 8.17
N PHE A 266 -2.52 -27.32 8.08
CA PHE A 266 -1.44 -27.14 7.14
C PHE A 266 -0.11 -26.92 7.84
N LYS A 267 0.97 -27.35 7.19
CA LYS A 267 2.34 -27.01 7.50
C LYS A 267 2.92 -26.22 6.33
N LYS A 268 3.59 -25.10 6.62
CA LYS A 268 4.32 -24.33 5.63
C LYS A 268 5.45 -25.18 5.03
N THR A 269 5.57 -25.17 3.70
CA THR A 269 6.57 -25.95 2.95
C THR A 269 7.57 -25.08 2.19
N VAL A 270 7.18 -23.86 1.82
CA VAL A 270 8.03 -22.88 1.13
C VAL A 270 7.71 -21.50 1.70
N GLU A 271 8.74 -20.67 1.92
CA GLU A 271 8.59 -19.25 2.30
C GLU A 271 8.41 -18.34 1.08
#